data_AF-A0A820RMK7-F1
#
_entry.id   AF-A0A820RMK7-F1
#
_cell.length_a   1.000
_cell.length_b   1.000
_cell.length_c   1.000
_cell.angle_alpha   90.00
_cell.angle_beta   90.00
_cell.angle_gamma   90.00
#
_symmetry.space_group_name_H-M   'P 1'
#
loop_
_entity.id
_entity.type
_entity.pdbx_description
1 polymer ?
#
loop_
_entity_poly.entity_id
_entity_poly.type
_entity_poly.pdbx_seq_one_letter_code
_entity_poly.pdbx_strand_id
1 'polypeptide(L)'
;MPVTESHTGYVQVRLKKHRWHKKILKSKDPLIISLGWRRFQTIPYYFMQDHNMRHRLLKYTPQHMYCHALFYGPITPQNTGFVAVQQTAGKTDFRVTATGVVLDLDKSTKIVKKLKLIGTPFKIFKKTAFIKGMFNTSLEVAKFQGASIRTVSGIRGQIKKFVKEHPGGFRATFEDKILLSDIVFLRAWLPLQVPKFYTPVTNLLMSMEQKDQWQGLR
;
A
#
# COMPACT_ATOMS: atom_id res chain seq x y z
N MET A 1 19.75 25.63 12.72
CA MET A 1 19.00 24.60 11.95
C MET A 1 17.66 25.20 11.55
N PRO A 2 17.16 24.97 10.33
CA PRO A 2 15.84 25.44 9.94
C PRO A 2 14.77 24.90 10.91
N VAL A 3 13.84 25.76 11.36
CA VAL A 3 12.80 25.44 12.37
C VAL A 3 11.93 24.23 11.97
N THR A 4 11.87 23.93 10.68
CA THR A 4 11.12 22.82 10.10
C THR A 4 11.69 21.44 10.45
N GLU A 5 13.02 21.31 10.61
CA GLU A 5 13.71 20.01 10.79
C GLU A 5 13.67 19.46 12.23
N SER A 6 13.08 20.22 13.15
CA SER A 6 12.85 19.81 14.54
C SER A 6 11.57 18.98 14.69
N HIS A 7 10.63 19.10 13.75
CA HIS A 7 9.32 18.46 13.83
C HIS A 7 9.29 17.12 13.09
N THR A 8 8.50 16.18 13.59
CA THR A 8 8.22 14.91 12.92
C THR A 8 6.84 14.94 12.28
N GLY A 9 6.71 14.27 11.13
CA GLY A 9 5.50 14.24 10.33
C GLY A 9 5.53 13.12 9.29
N TYR A 10 4.50 13.08 8.47
CA TYR A 10 4.54 12.22 7.28
C TYR A 10 5.36 12.91 6.20
N VAL A 11 6.30 12.18 5.62
CA VAL A 11 7.17 12.67 4.55
C VAL A 11 6.87 11.87 3.30
N GLN A 12 6.47 12.57 2.25
CA GLN A 12 6.30 11.96 0.93
C GLN A 12 7.60 12.07 0.16
N VAL A 13 8.08 10.93 -0.32
CA VAL A 13 9.32 10.82 -1.07
C VAL A 13 9.10 10.17 -2.42
N ARG A 14 9.99 10.45 -3.36
CA ARG A 14 10.17 9.68 -4.59
C ARG A 14 11.45 8.90 -4.48
N LEU A 15 11.38 7.58 -4.58
CA LEU A 15 12.54 6.71 -4.44
C LEU A 15 12.60 5.67 -5.54
N LYS A 16 13.81 5.19 -5.78
CA LYS A 16 14.12 4.09 -6.68
C LYS A 16 15.03 3.12 -5.95
N LYS A 17 14.78 1.83 -6.14
CA LYS A 17 15.68 0.78 -5.69
C LYS A 17 17.04 0.97 -6.35
N HIS A 18 18.11 0.87 -5.58
CA HIS A 18 19.46 0.99 -6.11
C HIS A 18 19.74 -0.13 -7.13
N ARG A 19 20.44 0.21 -8.22
CA ARG A 19 20.69 -0.71 -9.34
C ARG A 19 21.43 -1.98 -8.93
N TRP A 20 22.40 -1.86 -8.03
CA TRP A 20 23.25 -2.96 -7.56
C TRP A 20 22.67 -3.72 -6.36
N HIS A 21 21.54 -3.26 -5.80
CA HIS A 21 20.89 -3.99 -4.72
C HIS A 21 20.07 -5.16 -5.27
N LYS A 22 20.38 -6.38 -4.82
CA LYS A 22 19.83 -7.63 -5.39
C LYS A 22 18.32 -7.81 -5.11
N LYS A 23 17.84 -7.41 -3.92
CA LYS A 23 16.45 -7.67 -3.47
C LYS A 23 15.51 -6.50 -3.76
N ILE A 24 14.25 -6.79 -4.09
CA ILE A 24 13.18 -5.77 -4.14
C ILE A 24 12.76 -5.39 -2.73
N LEU A 25 12.36 -4.13 -2.55
CA LEU A 25 11.95 -3.63 -1.24
C LEU A 25 10.45 -3.84 -1.08
N LYS A 26 10.04 -4.37 0.06
CA LYS A 26 8.66 -4.66 0.38
C LYS A 26 8.07 -3.55 1.24
N SER A 27 6.85 -3.14 0.93
CA SER A 27 6.11 -2.18 1.76
C SER A 27 5.90 -2.75 3.15
N LYS A 28 5.98 -1.88 4.16
CA LYS A 28 5.89 -2.21 5.59
C LYS A 28 7.11 -2.91 6.19
N ASP A 29 8.14 -3.22 5.41
CA ASP A 29 9.38 -3.71 5.97
C ASP A 29 10.23 -2.52 6.44
N PRO A 30 10.89 -2.62 7.61
CA PRO A 30 11.64 -1.52 8.16
C PRO A 30 12.83 -1.14 7.27
N LEU A 31 13.09 0.15 7.17
CA LEU A 31 14.15 0.71 6.35
C LEU A 31 14.86 1.84 7.11
N ILE A 32 16.19 1.80 7.10
CA ILE A 32 17.01 2.84 7.69
C ILE A 32 17.27 3.89 6.62
N ILE A 33 16.90 5.14 6.90
CA ILE A 33 17.03 6.27 6.00
C ILE A 33 18.06 7.23 6.58
N SER A 34 18.98 7.65 5.72
CA SER A 34 19.89 8.77 5.95
C SER A 34 19.36 9.97 5.18
N LEU A 35 18.76 10.92 5.89
CA LEU A 35 18.09 12.10 5.33
C LEU A 35 18.54 13.33 6.12
N GLY A 36 19.23 14.25 5.43
CA GLY A 36 19.95 15.35 6.08
C GLY A 36 20.96 14.82 7.10
N TRP A 37 20.94 15.40 8.30
CA TRP A 37 21.82 15.02 9.42
C TRP A 37 21.37 13.77 10.18
N ARG A 38 20.16 13.25 9.90
CA ARG A 38 19.52 12.21 10.69
C ARG A 38 19.63 10.86 9.99
N ARG A 39 20.05 9.85 10.76
CA ARG A 39 19.90 8.43 10.42
C ARG A 39 18.84 7.84 11.32
N PHE A 40 17.80 7.27 10.74
CA PHE A 40 16.69 6.71 11.50
C PHE A 40 16.05 5.54 10.76
N GLN A 41 15.49 4.62 11.51
CA GLN A 41 14.67 3.54 10.99
C GLN A 41 13.20 4.00 10.94
N THR A 42 12.54 3.71 9.83
CA THR A 42 11.11 3.95 9.63
C THR A 42 10.48 2.80 8.85
N ILE A 43 9.15 2.80 8.71
CA ILE A 43 8.40 1.79 7.97
C ILE A 43 7.74 2.46 6.74
N PRO A 44 8.37 2.39 5.55
CA PRO A 44 7.83 3.01 4.35
C PRO A 44 6.69 2.20 3.71
N TYR A 45 5.72 2.94 3.18
CA TYR A 45 4.64 2.42 2.36
C TYR A 45 4.86 2.91 0.93
N TYR A 46 5.18 2.00 0.00
CA TYR A 46 5.38 2.33 -1.40
C TYR A 46 4.05 2.44 -2.13
N PHE A 47 3.88 3.44 -2.99
CA PHE A 47 2.67 3.65 -3.79
C PHE A 47 2.96 4.28 -5.15
N MET A 48 2.01 4.16 -6.06
CA MET A 48 2.00 4.86 -7.35
C MET A 48 0.66 5.55 -7.55
N GLN A 49 0.70 6.68 -8.25
CA GLN A 49 -0.50 7.39 -8.66
C GLN A 49 -1.08 6.69 -9.90
N ASP A 50 -2.31 6.18 -9.77
CA ASP A 50 -3.07 5.65 -10.91
C ASP A 50 -3.67 6.82 -11.71
N HIS A 51 -4.11 6.57 -12.95
CA HIS A 51 -4.75 7.57 -13.85
C HIS A 51 -5.92 8.34 -13.22
N ASN A 52 -6.62 7.73 -12.25
CA ASN A 52 -7.73 8.38 -11.53
C ASN A 52 -7.24 9.23 -10.35
N MET A 53 -5.99 9.69 -10.35
CA MET A 53 -5.33 10.45 -9.29
C MET A 53 -5.30 9.75 -7.92
N ARG A 54 -5.44 8.42 -7.89
CA ARG A 54 -5.45 7.64 -6.64
C ARG A 54 -4.05 7.16 -6.30
N HIS A 55 -3.62 7.37 -5.05
CA HIS A 55 -2.35 6.84 -4.55
C HIS A 55 -2.52 5.37 -4.15
N ARG A 56 -2.35 4.48 -5.13
CA ARG A 56 -2.50 3.04 -4.92
C ARG A 56 -1.26 2.43 -4.30
N LEU A 57 -1.44 1.75 -3.19
CA LEU A 57 -0.39 0.98 -2.52
C LEU A 57 0.23 -0.08 -3.45
N LEU A 58 1.55 -0.16 -3.42
CA LEU A 58 2.34 -1.25 -3.96
C LEU A 58 2.76 -2.21 -2.84
N LYS A 59 2.80 -3.52 -3.15
CA LYS A 59 3.38 -4.50 -2.23
C LYS A 59 4.92 -4.42 -2.22
N TYR A 60 5.51 -4.11 -3.37
CA TYR A 60 6.96 -4.03 -3.57
C TYR A 60 7.32 -2.82 -4.43
N THR A 61 8.56 -2.36 -4.31
CA THR A 61 9.12 -1.36 -5.23
C THR A 61 9.29 -1.95 -6.63
N PRO A 62 9.06 -1.17 -7.69
CA PRO A 62 9.41 -1.58 -9.04
C PRO A 62 10.93 -1.65 -9.21
N GLN A 63 11.41 -2.61 -10.01
CA GLN A 63 12.85 -2.93 -10.11
C GLN A 63 13.70 -1.77 -10.66
N HIS A 64 13.23 -1.09 -11.71
CA HIS A 64 13.99 -0.10 -12.46
C HIS A 64 13.27 1.26 -12.59
N MET A 65 12.17 1.44 -11.86
CA MET A 65 11.34 2.64 -11.91
C MET A 65 11.36 3.37 -10.56
N TYR A 66 11.05 4.66 -10.58
CA TYR A 66 10.73 5.40 -9.36
C TYR A 66 9.33 5.06 -8.90
N CYS A 67 9.14 4.98 -7.59
CA CYS A 67 7.83 4.98 -6.95
C CYS A 67 7.78 6.04 -5.86
N HIS A 68 6.58 6.38 -5.41
CA HIS A 68 6.42 7.21 -4.23
C HIS A 68 6.49 6.33 -2.98
N ALA A 69 6.91 6.93 -1.87
CA ALA A 69 6.68 6.34 -0.56
C ALA A 69 6.26 7.38 0.46
N LEU A 70 5.55 6.90 1.47
CA LEU A 70 5.15 7.65 2.64
C LEU A 70 5.68 6.95 3.87
N PHE A 71 6.32 7.70 4.74
CA PHE A 71 6.77 7.20 6.04
C PHE A 71 6.66 8.32 7.08
N TYR A 72 6.74 7.94 8.35
CA TYR A 72 6.76 8.89 9.46
C TYR A 72 8.20 9.18 9.87
N GLY A 73 8.59 10.44 9.93
CA GLY A 73 9.96 10.84 10.19
C GLY A 73 10.14 12.36 10.33
N PRO A 74 11.39 12.85 10.40
CA PRO A 74 11.68 14.27 10.50
C PRO A 74 11.28 14.99 9.21
N ILE A 75 10.58 16.12 9.35
CA ILE A 75 10.17 16.97 8.24
C ILE A 75 11.44 17.62 7.67
N THR A 76 11.74 17.40 6.39
CA THR A 76 12.93 17.94 5.72
C THR A 76 12.54 18.69 4.46
N PRO A 77 13.30 19.72 4.05
CA PRO A 77 12.95 20.51 2.87
C PRO A 77 12.74 19.65 1.62
N GLN A 78 11.79 20.06 0.78
CA GLN A 78 11.55 19.42 -0.51
C GLN A 78 12.83 19.42 -1.37
N ASN A 79 12.94 18.45 -2.28
CA ASN A 79 14.12 18.20 -3.13
C ASN A 79 15.40 17.79 -2.38
N THR A 80 15.35 17.55 -1.07
CA THR A 80 16.48 16.96 -0.33
C THR A 80 16.67 15.50 -0.74
N GLY A 81 17.90 15.15 -1.15
CA GLY A 81 18.29 13.78 -1.45
C GLY A 81 18.45 12.91 -0.20
N PHE A 82 18.19 11.62 -0.33
CA PHE A 82 18.43 10.65 0.74
C PHE A 82 18.89 9.30 0.20
N VAL A 83 19.51 8.55 1.10
CA VAL A 83 19.95 7.17 0.86
C VAL A 83 19.31 6.27 1.91
N ALA A 84 18.93 5.07 1.49
CA ALA A 84 18.35 4.07 2.38
C ALA A 84 19.21 2.80 2.42
N VAL A 85 19.23 2.16 3.58
CA VAL A 85 19.91 0.89 3.86
C VAL A 85 18.98 -0.02 4.66
N GLN A 86 19.07 -1.33 4.46
CA GLN A 86 18.24 -2.29 5.19
C GLN A 86 18.90 -2.73 6.50
N GLN A 87 20.23 -2.90 6.47
CA GLN A 87 21.01 -3.34 7.62
C GLN A 87 22.28 -2.48 7.73
N THR A 88 22.60 -2.08 8.96
CA THR A 88 23.85 -1.39 9.31
C THR A 88 24.96 -2.37 9.65
N ALA A 89 24.62 -3.50 10.28
CA ALA A 89 25.55 -4.53 10.72
C ALA A 89 25.67 -5.68 9.69
N GLY A 90 26.85 -6.31 9.62
CA GLY A 90 27.11 -7.53 8.83
C GLY A 90 27.75 -7.30 7.46
N LYS A 91 28.45 -8.31 6.93
CA LYS A 91 29.06 -8.27 5.59
C LYS A 91 28.01 -8.59 4.51
N THR A 92 27.73 -7.61 3.67
CA THR A 92 26.99 -7.80 2.41
C THR A 92 27.73 -7.04 1.31
N ASP A 93 27.72 -7.57 0.08
CA ASP A 93 28.43 -6.96 -1.06
C ASP A 93 28.01 -5.50 -1.28
N PHE A 94 26.70 -5.23 -1.24
CA PHE A 94 26.15 -3.90 -1.50
C PHE A 94 24.98 -3.57 -0.54
N ARG A 95 25.21 -2.62 0.36
CA ARG A 95 24.30 -2.28 1.47
C ARG A 95 23.24 -1.23 1.12
N VAL A 96 23.55 -0.31 0.20
CA VAL A 96 22.60 0.74 -0.19
C VAL A 96 21.43 0.10 -0.93
N THR A 97 20.22 0.30 -0.45
CA THR A 97 19.04 -0.39 -0.98
C THR A 97 18.21 0.49 -1.90
N ALA A 98 18.09 1.77 -1.57
CA ALA A 98 17.36 2.75 -2.37
C ALA A 98 17.97 4.13 -2.23
N THR A 99 17.68 4.95 -3.24
CA THR A 99 18.02 6.37 -3.29
C THR A 99 16.77 7.13 -3.67
N GLY A 100 16.60 8.34 -3.16
CA GLY A 100 15.42 9.13 -3.47
C GLY A 100 15.57 10.59 -3.13
N VAL A 101 14.49 11.32 -3.36
CA VAL A 101 14.34 12.74 -3.04
C VAL A 101 13.02 12.96 -2.31
N VAL A 102 13.02 13.93 -1.40
CA VAL A 102 11.80 14.40 -0.73
C VAL A 102 10.97 15.18 -1.74
N LEU A 103 9.68 14.88 -1.85
CA LEU A 103 8.77 15.59 -2.74
C LEU A 103 7.97 16.63 -1.98
N ASP A 104 7.26 16.20 -0.94
CA ASP A 104 6.31 17.04 -0.23
C ASP A 104 6.23 16.66 1.25
N LEU A 105 5.86 17.65 2.06
CA LEU A 105 5.76 17.58 3.52
C LEU A 105 4.30 17.50 3.98
N ASP A 106 3.39 17.14 3.07
CA ASP A 106 1.97 17.13 3.35
C ASP A 106 1.56 15.97 4.27
N LYS A 107 0.94 16.35 5.39
CA LYS A 107 0.37 15.44 6.40
C LYS A 107 -0.88 14.70 5.90
N SER A 108 -1.41 15.05 4.71
CA SER A 108 -2.72 14.60 4.25
C SER A 108 -2.73 13.40 3.28
N THR A 109 -1.56 12.89 2.87
CA THR A 109 -1.46 11.89 1.79
C THR A 109 -2.24 10.59 2.11
N LYS A 110 -3.39 10.40 1.45
CA LYS A 110 -4.24 9.21 1.61
C LYS A 110 -3.81 8.09 0.66
N ILE A 111 -3.11 7.10 1.18
CA ILE A 111 -2.79 5.87 0.44
C ILE A 111 -3.99 4.93 0.48
N VAL A 112 -4.35 4.35 -0.66
CA VAL A 112 -5.43 3.36 -0.76
C VAL A 112 -4.90 2.00 -1.19
N LYS A 113 -5.41 0.93 -0.57
CA LYS A 113 -5.19 -0.45 -1.00
C LYS A 113 -6.41 -0.95 -1.77
N LYS A 114 -6.15 -1.50 -2.95
CA LYS A 114 -7.17 -2.17 -3.74
C LYS A 114 -7.59 -3.49 -3.06
N LEU A 115 -8.89 -3.66 -2.84
CA LEU A 115 -9.53 -4.88 -2.36
C LEU A 115 -10.46 -5.39 -3.46
N LYS A 116 -10.53 -6.71 -3.63
CA LYS A 116 -11.56 -7.36 -4.45
C LYS A 116 -12.43 -8.19 -3.51
N LEU A 117 -13.72 -7.88 -3.45
CA LEU A 117 -14.70 -8.78 -2.86
C LEU A 117 -15.15 -9.74 -3.96
N ILE A 118 -15.23 -11.03 -3.66
CA ILE A 118 -15.43 -12.09 -4.65
C ILE A 118 -16.71 -12.84 -4.29
N GLY A 119 -17.56 -13.11 -5.28
CA GLY A 119 -18.73 -13.95 -5.13
C GLY A 119 -18.90 -14.88 -6.32
N THR A 120 -19.73 -15.90 -6.14
CA THR A 120 -20.04 -16.90 -7.17
C THR A 120 -21.53 -16.87 -7.48
N PRO A 121 -21.92 -16.99 -8.77
CA PRO A 121 -23.31 -17.10 -9.15
C PRO A 121 -23.85 -18.48 -8.73
N PHE A 122 -25.09 -18.53 -8.26
CA PHE A 122 -25.78 -19.79 -7.95
C PHE A 122 -27.05 -20.00 -8.77
N LYS A 123 -27.66 -18.92 -9.28
CA LYS A 123 -28.82 -18.99 -10.18
C LYS A 123 -28.72 -17.91 -11.24
N ILE A 124 -28.84 -18.29 -12.50
CA ILE A 124 -28.59 -17.41 -13.65
C ILE A 124 -29.82 -17.38 -14.56
N PHE A 125 -30.17 -16.18 -15.01
CA PHE A 125 -31.18 -15.90 -16.01
C PHE A 125 -30.53 -15.14 -17.17
N LYS A 126 -31.32 -14.57 -18.08
CA LYS A 126 -30.79 -13.91 -19.30
C LYS A 126 -29.83 -12.76 -18.98
N LYS A 127 -30.27 -11.75 -18.20
CA LYS A 127 -29.46 -10.59 -17.79
C LYS A 127 -29.40 -10.39 -16.28
N THR A 128 -29.97 -11.30 -15.52
CA THR A 128 -30.00 -11.27 -14.07
C THR A 128 -29.32 -12.52 -13.54
N ALA A 129 -28.57 -12.36 -12.46
CA ALA A 129 -28.01 -13.49 -11.75
C ALA A 129 -28.06 -13.24 -10.25
N PHE A 130 -28.13 -14.33 -9.51
CA PHE A 130 -28.07 -14.32 -8.07
C PHE A 130 -26.71 -14.82 -7.62
N ILE A 131 -26.06 -14.04 -6.76
CA ILE A 131 -24.68 -14.22 -6.35
C ILE A 131 -24.65 -14.50 -4.85
N LYS A 132 -23.79 -15.41 -4.44
CA LYS A 132 -23.53 -15.77 -3.04
C LYS A 132 -22.03 -15.66 -2.71
N GLY A 133 -21.71 -15.64 -1.42
CA GLY A 133 -20.34 -15.69 -0.92
C GLY A 133 -19.51 -14.39 -1.05
N MET A 134 -20.10 -13.29 -1.56
CA MET A 134 -19.43 -11.97 -1.58
C MET A 134 -19.58 -11.19 -0.28
N PHE A 135 -20.73 -11.38 0.38
CA PHE A 135 -21.12 -10.73 1.63
C PHE A 135 -21.67 -11.79 2.57
N ASN A 136 -21.69 -11.49 3.86
CA ASN A 136 -22.21 -12.39 4.89
C ASN A 136 -23.64 -12.01 5.31
N THR A 137 -23.97 -10.72 5.29
CA THR A 137 -25.25 -10.19 5.80
C THR A 137 -26.02 -9.38 4.75
N SER A 138 -27.34 -9.29 4.91
CA SER A 138 -28.19 -8.45 4.07
C SER A 138 -27.89 -6.94 4.25
N LEU A 139 -27.43 -6.54 5.44
CA LEU A 139 -27.00 -5.17 5.73
C LEU A 139 -25.76 -4.76 4.92
N GLU A 140 -24.79 -5.67 4.78
CA GLU A 140 -23.64 -5.44 3.89
C GLU A 140 -24.10 -5.27 2.45
N VAL A 141 -24.98 -6.13 1.96
CA VAL A 141 -25.54 -6.01 0.60
C VAL A 141 -26.25 -4.67 0.41
N ALA A 142 -27.05 -4.23 1.39
CA ALA A 142 -27.76 -2.95 1.34
C ALA A 142 -26.78 -1.76 1.26
N LYS A 143 -25.66 -1.81 2.00
CA LYS A 143 -24.60 -0.81 1.95
C LYS A 143 -23.93 -0.73 0.56
N PHE A 144 -23.84 -1.85 -0.15
CA PHE A 144 -23.26 -1.93 -1.50
C PHE A 144 -24.32 -1.98 -2.61
N GLN A 145 -25.57 -1.63 -2.32
CA GLN A 145 -26.62 -1.57 -3.33
C GLN A 145 -26.28 -0.52 -4.40
N GLY A 146 -26.48 -0.87 -5.67
CA GLY A 146 -26.13 -0.01 -6.79
C GLY A 146 -24.65 -0.02 -7.18
N ALA A 147 -23.78 -0.71 -6.44
CA ALA A 147 -22.36 -0.77 -6.75
C ALA A 147 -22.09 -1.52 -8.08
N SER A 148 -21.08 -1.06 -8.81
CA SER A 148 -20.61 -1.70 -10.03
C SER A 148 -19.80 -2.96 -9.74
N ILE A 149 -20.14 -4.06 -10.39
CA ILE A 149 -19.44 -5.34 -10.32
C ILE A 149 -19.00 -5.77 -11.71
N ARG A 150 -18.02 -6.67 -11.79
CA ARG A 150 -17.57 -7.28 -13.05
C ARG A 150 -17.28 -8.75 -12.87
N THR A 151 -17.49 -9.55 -13.91
CA THR A 151 -16.99 -10.92 -13.97
C THR A 151 -15.52 -10.96 -14.40
N VAL A 152 -14.86 -12.10 -14.19
CA VAL A 152 -13.52 -12.38 -14.76
C VAL A 152 -13.56 -12.31 -16.29
N SER A 153 -14.66 -12.76 -16.90
CA SER A 153 -14.94 -12.68 -18.34
C SER A 153 -15.21 -11.25 -18.85
N GLY A 154 -15.17 -10.24 -17.98
CA GLY A 154 -15.23 -8.82 -18.38
C GLY A 154 -16.63 -8.20 -18.43
N ILE A 155 -17.68 -9.01 -18.26
CA ILE A 155 -19.08 -8.56 -18.30
C ILE A 155 -19.35 -7.63 -17.11
N ARG A 156 -19.88 -6.43 -17.39
CA ARG A 156 -20.21 -5.46 -16.34
C ARG A 156 -21.58 -5.74 -15.76
N GLY A 157 -21.76 -5.41 -14.49
CA GLY A 157 -23.04 -5.54 -13.82
C GLY A 157 -23.21 -4.59 -12.64
N GLN A 158 -24.38 -4.66 -12.02
CA GLN A 158 -24.75 -3.82 -10.89
C GLN A 158 -25.51 -4.63 -9.83
N ILE A 159 -25.18 -4.40 -8.55
CA ILE A 159 -25.91 -4.96 -7.41
C ILE A 159 -27.28 -4.29 -7.31
N LYS A 160 -28.35 -5.09 -7.22
CA LYS A 160 -29.73 -4.57 -7.16
C LYS A 160 -30.37 -4.70 -5.78
N LYS A 161 -30.59 -5.90 -5.26
CA LYS A 161 -31.29 -6.10 -3.96
C LYS A 161 -30.81 -7.39 -3.31
N PHE A 162 -30.80 -7.42 -1.98
CA PHE A 162 -30.53 -8.64 -1.22
C PHE A 162 -31.65 -9.69 -1.41
N VAL A 163 -31.29 -10.95 -1.18
CA VAL A 163 -32.20 -12.10 -1.22
C VAL A 163 -32.33 -12.68 0.19
N LYS A 164 -33.51 -13.17 0.55
CA LYS A 164 -33.76 -13.76 1.87
C LYS A 164 -33.33 -15.24 1.97
N GLU A 165 -33.40 -15.98 0.87
CA GLU A 165 -33.07 -17.42 0.82
C GLU A 165 -31.61 -17.74 1.20
N HIS A 166 -30.68 -16.82 0.93
CA HIS A 166 -29.27 -17.01 1.25
C HIS A 166 -28.73 -15.82 2.04
N PRO A 167 -28.06 -16.05 3.18
CA PRO A 167 -27.42 -14.97 3.93
C PRO A 167 -26.33 -14.31 3.07
N GLY A 168 -26.39 -12.98 2.95
CA GLY A 168 -25.49 -12.20 2.09
C GLY A 168 -25.68 -12.40 0.58
N GLY A 169 -26.68 -13.19 0.17
CA GLY A 169 -27.04 -13.38 -1.23
C GLY A 169 -27.71 -12.14 -1.82
N PHE A 170 -27.44 -11.86 -3.09
CA PHE A 170 -28.03 -10.69 -3.76
C PHE A 170 -28.32 -10.95 -5.24
N ARG A 171 -29.31 -10.21 -5.74
CA ARG A 171 -29.62 -10.11 -7.16
C ARG A 171 -28.74 -9.05 -7.80
N ALA A 172 -28.11 -9.40 -8.91
CA ALA A 172 -27.40 -8.48 -9.78
C ALA A 172 -27.91 -8.54 -11.21
N THR A 173 -27.77 -7.43 -11.92
CA THR A 173 -28.03 -7.34 -13.36
C THR A 173 -26.71 -7.20 -14.10
N PHE A 174 -26.56 -7.91 -15.22
CA PHE A 174 -25.38 -7.91 -16.08
C PHE A 174 -25.75 -7.48 -17.50
N GLU A 175 -24.75 -7.03 -18.26
CA GLU A 175 -24.92 -6.67 -19.67
C GLU A 175 -25.33 -7.87 -20.52
N ASP A 176 -24.73 -9.03 -20.23
CA ASP A 176 -24.97 -10.30 -20.92
C ASP A 176 -25.08 -11.47 -19.92
N LYS A 177 -25.47 -12.64 -20.42
CA LYS A 177 -25.62 -13.88 -19.65
C LYS A 177 -24.25 -14.37 -19.18
N ILE A 178 -24.08 -14.46 -17.87
CA ILE A 178 -22.87 -15.00 -17.23
C ILE A 178 -22.93 -16.54 -17.13
N LEU A 179 -21.80 -17.19 -16.86
CA LEU A 179 -21.72 -18.64 -16.64
C LEU A 179 -21.70 -19.00 -15.15
N LEU A 180 -22.10 -20.24 -14.81
CA LEU A 180 -22.02 -20.74 -13.43
C LEU A 180 -20.57 -20.83 -12.92
N SER A 181 -19.61 -21.02 -13.82
CA SER A 181 -18.18 -21.05 -13.53
C SER A 181 -17.56 -19.67 -13.36
N ASP A 182 -18.29 -18.59 -13.67
CA ASP A 182 -17.75 -17.24 -13.57
C ASP A 182 -17.56 -16.81 -12.12
N ILE A 183 -16.47 -16.08 -11.88
CA ILE A 183 -16.25 -15.39 -10.61
C ILE A 183 -16.63 -13.93 -10.78
N VAL A 184 -17.52 -13.44 -9.92
CA VAL A 184 -17.93 -12.04 -9.88
C VAL A 184 -17.11 -11.32 -8.82
N PHE A 185 -16.57 -10.14 -9.14
CA PHE A 185 -15.86 -9.33 -8.16
C PHE A 185 -16.31 -7.87 -8.14
N LEU A 186 -16.27 -7.29 -6.95
CA LEU A 186 -16.42 -5.86 -6.70
C LEU A 186 -15.03 -5.28 -6.39
N ARG A 187 -14.65 -4.19 -7.08
CA ARG A 187 -13.38 -3.49 -6.82
C ARG A 187 -13.60 -2.39 -5.79
N ALA A 188 -13.11 -2.59 -4.58
CA ALA A 188 -13.15 -1.62 -3.50
C ALA A 188 -11.76 -1.04 -3.22
N TRP A 189 -11.73 0.11 -2.56
CA TRP A 189 -10.51 0.82 -2.19
C TRP A 189 -10.56 1.16 -0.71
N LEU A 190 -9.63 0.60 0.06
CA LEU A 190 -9.55 0.82 1.49
C LEU A 190 -8.45 1.84 1.78
N PRO A 191 -8.74 2.97 2.45
CA PRO A 191 -7.69 3.87 2.92
C PRO A 191 -6.80 3.16 3.95
N LEU A 192 -5.50 3.36 3.84
CA LEU A 192 -4.52 2.83 4.78
C LEU A 192 -3.90 3.97 5.58
N GLN A 193 -3.71 3.71 6.87
CA GLN A 193 -2.96 4.58 7.76
C GLN A 193 -1.51 4.08 7.84
N VAL A 194 -0.56 5.00 7.67
CA VAL A 194 0.86 4.71 7.85
C VAL A 194 1.18 4.78 9.35
N PRO A 195 1.84 3.75 9.93
CA PRO A 195 2.18 3.77 11.34
C PRO A 195 3.18 4.88 11.64
N LYS A 196 3.02 5.52 12.80
CA LYS A 196 3.95 6.53 13.30
C LYS A 196 5.17 5.87 13.93
N PHE A 197 6.01 5.26 13.09
CA PHE A 197 7.24 4.59 13.53
C PHE A 197 8.46 5.40 13.10
N TYR A 198 9.26 5.80 14.09
CA TYR A 198 10.50 6.53 13.92
C TYR A 198 11.46 6.15 15.05
N THR A 199 12.62 5.62 14.69
CA THR A 199 13.66 5.25 15.66
C THR A 199 15.01 5.76 15.18
N PRO A 200 15.62 6.75 15.87
CA PRO A 200 16.94 7.23 15.47
C PRO A 200 18.01 6.14 15.63
N VAL A 201 19.02 6.16 14.75
CA VAL A 201 20.18 5.28 14.84
C VAL A 201 21.18 5.89 15.82
N THR A 202 21.22 5.35 17.03
CA THR A 202 22.04 5.80 18.16
C THR A 202 23.34 5.02 18.31
N ASN A 203 23.97 4.64 17.19
CA ASN A 203 25.16 3.78 17.20
C ASN A 203 26.34 4.37 18.00
N LEU A 204 26.43 5.70 18.13
CA LEU A 204 27.45 6.37 18.92
C LEU A 204 27.21 6.34 20.43
N LEU A 205 26.01 5.99 20.88
CA LEU A 205 25.69 5.81 22.30
C LEU A 205 25.98 4.38 22.79
N MET A 206 26.30 3.47 21.87
CA MET A 206 26.68 2.10 22.19
C MET A 206 28.15 2.05 22.61
N SER A 207 28.55 0.98 23.31
CA SER A 207 29.95 0.75 23.64
C SER A 207 30.80 0.66 22.37
N MET A 208 32.10 0.96 22.49
CA MET A 208 33.02 1.05 21.34
C MET A 208 33.04 -0.24 20.51
N GLU A 209 32.90 -1.39 21.17
CA GLU A 209 32.87 -2.72 20.56
C GLU A 209 31.54 -3.02 19.83
N GLN A 210 30.43 -2.41 20.25
CA GLN A 210 29.08 -2.66 19.73
C GLN A 210 28.60 -1.60 18.75
N LYS A 211 29.38 -0.53 18.53
CA LYS A 211 29.04 0.60 17.66
C LYS A 211 28.64 0.19 16.23
N ASP A 212 29.27 -0.85 15.69
CA ASP A 212 28.98 -1.34 14.34
C ASP A 212 27.85 -2.40 14.30
N GLN A 213 27.36 -2.80 15.47
CA GLN A 213 26.36 -3.85 15.64
C GLN A 213 24.97 -3.29 15.94
N TRP A 214 24.70 -2.02 15.61
CA TRP A 214 23.36 -1.46 15.82
C TRP A 214 22.29 -2.31 15.14
N GLN A 215 21.31 -2.78 15.91
CA GLN A 215 20.18 -3.57 15.45
C GLN A 215 18.88 -2.80 15.68
N GLY A 216 18.10 -2.68 14.61
CA GLY A 216 16.74 -2.17 14.66
C GLY A 216 15.72 -3.30 14.51
N LEU A 217 14.49 -2.90 14.16
CA LEU A 217 13.42 -3.81 13.79
C LEU A 217 13.85 -4.69 12.59
N ARG A 218 13.53 -5.99 12.64
CA ARG A 218 13.78 -6.97 11.57
C ARG A 218 12.50 -7.33 10.84
#